data_AF-A0A831NNY9-F1
#
_entry.id   AF-A0A831NNY9-F1
#
_cell.length_a   1.000
_cell.length_b   1.000
_cell.length_c   1.000
_cell.angle_alpha   90.00
_cell.angle_beta   90.00
_cell.angle_gamma   90.00
#
_symmetry.space_group_name_H-M   'P 1'
#
loop_
_entity.id
_entity.type
_entity.pdbx_description
1 polymer ?
#
loop_
_entity_poly.entity_id
_entity_poly.type
_entity_poly.pdbx_seq_one_letter_code
_entity_poly.pdbx_strand_id
1 'polypeptide(L)'
;MILLIGFRDDEVERIEEVLGEEVFSVGEGGLNREVSEVLSSPRDYHGYADVGGKFLIMHEIPGERVGEIVKGVKGVVGEVIPATTTPTSLRWRLSDLLEELKKEDEYFRSLRSPPNTS
;
A
#
# COMPACT_ATOMS: atom_id res chain seq x y z
N MET A 1 -8.63 -7.97 1.94
CA MET A 1 -7.94 -7.28 3.05
C MET A 1 -7.14 -6.10 2.49
N ILE A 2 -7.10 -4.98 3.21
CA ILE A 2 -6.40 -3.76 2.83
C ILE A 2 -5.36 -3.41 3.90
N LEU A 3 -4.10 -3.33 3.51
CA LEU A 3 -3.01 -2.83 4.36
C LEU A 3 -2.57 -1.44 3.90
N LEU A 4 -2.32 -0.57 4.86
CA LEU A 4 -1.87 0.80 4.69
C LEU A 4 -0.50 0.97 5.35
N ILE A 5 0.54 1.28 4.57
CA ILE A 5 1.90 1.50 5.09
C ILE A 5 2.35 2.92 4.79
N GLY A 6 2.86 3.62 5.80
CA GLY A 6 3.24 5.04 5.72
C GLY A 6 2.07 6.02 5.89
N PHE A 7 0.93 5.55 6.41
CA PHE A 7 -0.25 6.39 6.70
C PHE A 7 -0.30 6.74 8.18
N ARG A 8 -0.66 7.98 8.48
CA ARG A 8 -0.91 8.44 9.85
C ARG A 8 -2.30 8.02 10.32
N ASP A 9 -2.51 7.98 11.63
CA ASP A 9 -3.78 7.52 12.22
C ASP A 9 -4.99 8.31 11.70
N ASP A 10 -4.87 9.64 11.57
CA ASP A 10 -5.94 10.50 11.02
C ASP A 10 -6.25 10.20 9.53
N GLU A 11 -5.25 9.74 8.77
CA GLU A 11 -5.43 9.33 7.38
C GLU A 11 -6.09 7.95 7.29
N VAL A 12 -5.71 7.03 8.17
CA VAL A 12 -6.28 5.67 8.27
C VAL A 12 -7.76 5.75 8.62
N GLU A 13 -8.12 6.54 9.64
CA GLU A 13 -9.52 6.76 10.05
C GLU A 13 -10.37 7.27 8.88
N ARG A 14 -9.87 8.28 8.16
CA ARG A 14 -10.59 8.86 7.00
C ARG A 14 -10.69 7.90 5.82
N ILE A 15 -9.69 7.04 5.62
CA ILE A 15 -9.74 6.00 4.58
C ILE A 15 -10.79 4.94 4.96
N GLU A 16 -10.83 4.52 6.22
CA GLU A 16 -11.84 3.58 6.73
C GLU A 16 -13.26 4.12 6.52
N GLU A 17 -13.49 5.40 6.84
CA GLU A 17 -14.77 6.08 6.60
C GLU A 17 -15.15 6.13 5.11
N VAL A 18 -14.19 6.45 4.24
CA VAL A 18 -14.43 6.57 2.79
C VAL A 18 -14.71 5.22 2.14
N LEU A 19 -14.02 4.17 2.57
CA LEU A 19 -14.19 2.83 2.02
C LEU A 19 -15.37 2.08 2.64
N GLY A 20 -15.74 2.41 3.89
CA GLY A 20 -16.78 1.70 4.63
C GLY A 20 -16.41 0.25 4.96
N GLU A 21 -15.11 -0.07 4.98
CA GLU A 21 -14.58 -1.40 5.31
C GLU A 21 -13.29 -1.28 6.14
N GLU A 22 -13.01 -2.32 6.92
CA GLU A 22 -11.84 -2.37 7.80
C GLU A 22 -10.54 -2.30 6.99
N VAL A 23 -9.65 -1.42 7.42
CA VAL A 23 -8.28 -1.26 6.89
C VAL A 23 -7.28 -1.43 8.02
N PHE A 24 -6.08 -1.90 7.70
CA PHE A 24 -5.05 -2.13 8.71
C PHE A 24 -3.80 -1.30 8.39
N SER A 25 -3.44 -0.39 9.29
CA SER A 25 -2.12 0.22 9.21
C SER A 25 -1.04 -0.76 9.64
N VAL A 26 0.13 -0.67 9.01
CA VAL A 26 1.30 -1.49 9.36
C VAL A 26 2.47 -0.57 9.70
N GLY A 27 2.95 -0.68 10.93
CA GLY A 27 4.10 0.02 11.46
C GLY A 27 5.42 -0.72 11.25
N GLU A 28 6.50 -0.14 11.79
CA GLU A 28 7.88 -0.65 11.59
C GLU A 28 8.04 -2.14 11.94
N GLY A 29 7.31 -2.63 12.94
CA GLY A 29 7.35 -4.03 13.37
C GLY A 29 6.98 -5.05 12.29
N GLY A 30 6.19 -4.64 11.29
CA GLY A 30 5.79 -5.49 10.15
C GLY A 30 6.79 -5.50 9.00
N LEU A 31 7.73 -4.54 8.92
CA LEU A 31 8.60 -4.38 7.74
C LEU A 31 9.52 -5.56 7.50
N ASN A 32 10.07 -6.15 8.57
CA ASN A 32 10.98 -7.29 8.50
C ASN A 32 10.26 -8.65 8.48
N ARG A 33 8.92 -8.65 8.41
CA ARG A 33 8.09 -9.86 8.41
C ARG A 33 7.73 -10.26 6.99
N GLU A 34 7.42 -11.53 6.84
CA GLU A 34 6.87 -12.03 5.59
C GLU A 34 5.47 -11.42 5.38
N VAL A 35 5.12 -11.06 4.14
CA VAL A 35 3.81 -10.46 3.82
C VAL A 35 2.67 -11.37 4.27
N SER A 36 2.81 -12.68 4.12
CA SER A 36 1.81 -13.67 4.59
C SER A 36 1.61 -13.63 6.12
N GLU A 37 2.67 -13.40 6.90
CA GLU A 37 2.63 -13.28 8.36
C GLU A 37 1.88 -12.01 8.77
N VAL A 38 2.17 -10.88 8.11
CA VAL A 38 1.48 -9.60 8.34
C VAL A 38 0.00 -9.72 8.00
N LEU A 39 -0.36 -10.37 6.90
CA LEU A 39 -1.76 -10.59 6.51
C LEU A 39 -2.52 -11.54 7.46
N SER A 40 -1.82 -12.47 8.10
CA SER A 40 -2.45 -13.41 9.04
C SER A 40 -2.79 -12.76 10.38
N SER A 41 -1.99 -11.79 10.82
CA SER A 41 -2.15 -11.08 12.09
C SER A 41 -1.89 -9.57 11.96
N PRO A 42 -2.66 -8.83 11.13
CA PRO A 42 -2.32 -7.44 10.81
C PRO A 42 -2.36 -6.50 12.02
N ARG A 43 -3.21 -6.80 13.01
CA ARG A 43 -3.35 -6.02 14.25
C ARG A 43 -2.10 -6.05 15.13
N ASP A 44 -1.29 -7.11 15.04
CA ASP A 44 -0.04 -7.23 15.81
C ASP A 44 1.04 -6.26 15.30
N TYR A 45 0.87 -5.77 14.08
CA TYR A 45 1.79 -4.88 13.40
C TYR A 45 1.24 -3.46 13.24
N HIS A 46 0.15 -3.13 13.92
CA HIS A 46 -0.47 -1.81 13.85
C HIS A 46 0.52 -0.69 14.19
N GLY A 47 0.50 0.38 13.40
CA GLY A 47 1.28 1.59 13.67
C GLY A 47 1.72 2.32 12.41
N TYR A 48 2.70 3.20 12.58
CA TYR A 48 3.30 3.99 11.53
C TYR A 48 4.69 3.47 11.14
N ALA A 49 5.03 3.57 9.86
CA ALA A 49 6.35 3.25 9.33
C ALA A 49 6.78 4.35 8.35
N ASP A 50 7.90 5.01 8.60
CA ASP A 50 8.47 5.95 7.63
C ASP A 50 9.21 5.19 6.54
N VAL A 51 8.48 4.83 5.51
CA VAL A 51 8.99 4.09 4.34
C VAL A 51 9.16 5.02 3.13
N GLY A 52 9.20 6.34 3.30
CA GLY A 52 9.42 7.29 2.19
C GLY A 52 8.31 7.30 1.13
N GLY A 53 7.08 6.96 1.53
CA GLY A 53 5.91 6.92 0.65
C GLY A 53 4.70 6.27 1.32
N LYS A 54 3.58 6.25 0.62
CA LYS A 54 2.33 5.60 1.06
C LYS A 54 2.02 4.42 0.17
N PHE A 55 1.82 3.26 0.78
CA PHE A 55 1.58 2.01 0.08
C PHE A 55 0.24 1.42 0.45
N LEU A 56 -0.56 1.14 -0.57
CA LEU A 56 -1.85 0.49 -0.45
C LEU A 56 -1.70 -0.95 -0.96
N ILE A 57 -1.65 -1.92 -0.04
CA ILE A 57 -1.55 -3.34 -0.39
C ILE A 57 -2.93 -3.98 -0.27
N MET A 58 -3.39 -4.56 -1.37
CA MET A 58 -4.69 -5.20 -1.49
C MET A 58 -4.50 -6.71 -1.63
N HIS A 59 -5.02 -7.48 -0.68
CA HIS A 59 -4.98 -8.94 -0.70
C HIS A 59 -6.39 -9.50 -0.93
N GLU A 60 -6.51 -10.38 -1.93
CA GLU A 60 -7.77 -11.06 -2.31
C GLU A 60 -8.94 -10.10 -2.59
N ILE A 61 -8.63 -8.91 -3.12
CA ILE A 61 -9.63 -7.95 -3.56
C ILE A 61 -10.07 -8.26 -5.01
N PRO A 62 -11.39 -8.36 -5.29
CA PRO A 62 -11.88 -8.53 -6.65
C PRO A 62 -11.44 -7.39 -7.57
N GLY A 63 -11.09 -7.70 -8.82
CA GLY A 63 -10.49 -6.74 -9.75
C GLY A 63 -11.38 -5.51 -10.00
N GLU A 64 -12.69 -5.69 -10.02
CA GLU A 64 -13.68 -4.62 -10.16
C GLU A 64 -13.65 -3.60 -9.00
N ARG A 65 -13.22 -4.01 -7.79
CA ARG A 65 -13.14 -3.14 -6.61
C ARG A 65 -11.83 -2.38 -6.49
N VAL A 66 -10.76 -2.90 -7.11
CA VAL A 66 -9.41 -2.31 -7.02
C VAL A 66 -9.41 -0.83 -7.42
N GLY A 67 -10.08 -0.49 -8.52
CA GLY A 67 -10.16 0.90 -9.00
C GLY A 67 -10.87 1.83 -8.03
N GLU A 68 -11.95 1.36 -7.39
CA GLU A 68 -12.75 2.13 -6.43
C GLU A 68 -11.94 2.41 -5.16
N ILE A 69 -11.26 1.39 -4.63
CA ILE A 69 -10.42 1.50 -3.43
C ILE A 69 -9.26 2.48 -3.67
N VAL A 70 -8.54 2.31 -4.78
CA VAL A 70 -7.42 3.20 -5.14
C VAL A 70 -7.90 4.64 -5.28
N LYS A 71 -9.05 4.87 -5.90
CA LYS A 71 -9.63 6.21 -6.04
C LYS A 71 -10.02 6.80 -4.69
N GLY A 72 -10.63 6.02 -3.81
CA GLY A 72 -11.01 6.44 -2.45
C GLY A 72 -9.78 6.87 -1.64
N VAL A 73 -8.76 6.02 -1.59
CA VAL A 73 -7.51 6.29 -0.86
C VAL A 73 -6.80 7.53 -1.43
N LYS A 74 -6.67 7.63 -2.77
CA LYS A 74 -6.10 8.83 -3.42
C LYS A 74 -6.88 10.10 -3.12
N GLY A 75 -8.20 10.03 -2.97
CA GLY A 75 -9.03 11.16 -2.58
C GLY A 75 -8.68 11.72 -1.20
N VAL A 76 -8.13 10.90 -0.30
CA VAL A 76 -7.71 11.31 1.04
C VAL A 76 -6.27 11.83 1.05
N VAL A 77 -5.33 11.11 0.42
CA VAL A 77 -3.88 11.37 0.58
C VAL A 77 -3.17 11.92 -0.65
N GLY A 78 -3.84 12.02 -1.79
CA GLY A 78 -3.27 12.45 -3.07
C GLY A 78 -2.43 11.38 -3.76
N GLU A 79 -1.22 11.12 -3.25
CA GLU A 79 -0.31 10.12 -3.80
C GLU A 79 -0.29 8.83 -2.97
N VAL A 80 -0.36 7.69 -3.65
CA VAL A 80 -0.24 6.36 -3.08
C VAL A 80 0.26 5.40 -4.16
N ILE A 81 1.08 4.42 -3.76
CA ILE A 81 1.54 3.31 -4.60
C ILE A 81 0.62 2.11 -4.31
N PRO A 82 -0.34 1.80 -5.19
CA PRO A 82 -1.21 0.65 -5.01
C PRO A 82 -0.57 -0.63 -5.53
N ALA A 83 -0.78 -1.73 -4.82
CA ALA A 83 -0.36 -3.05 -5.25
C ALA A 83 -1.34 -4.13 -4.81
N THR A 84 -1.48 -5.16 -5.62
CA THR A 84 -2.18 -6.40 -5.25
C THR A 84 -1.17 -7.49 -4.95
N THR A 85 -1.39 -8.25 -3.90
CA THR A 85 -0.50 -9.38 -3.57
C THR A 85 -0.60 -10.50 -4.62
N THR A 86 0.51 -11.18 -4.87
CA THR A 86 0.59 -12.41 -5.68
C THR A 86 1.11 -13.56 -4.82
N PRO A 87 0.93 -14.83 -5.22
CA PRO A 87 1.51 -15.97 -4.51
C PRO A 87 3.02 -15.84 -4.25
N THR A 88 3.75 -15.16 -5.14
CA THR A 88 5.16 -14.86 -5.00
C THR A 88 5.40 -13.80 -3.94
N SER A 89 4.70 -12.66 -4.02
CA SER A 89 4.90 -11.54 -3.07
C SER A 89 4.52 -11.90 -1.64
N LEU A 90 3.65 -12.89 -1.44
CA LEU A 90 3.28 -13.37 -0.11
C LEU A 90 4.48 -13.91 0.67
N ARG A 91 5.51 -14.44 -0.01
CA ARG A 91 6.72 -15.00 0.61
C ARG A 91 7.84 -13.99 0.81
N TRP A 92 7.61 -12.73 0.41
CA TRP A 92 8.63 -11.69 0.49
C TRP A 92 8.57 -11.04 1.86
N ARG A 93 9.68 -10.45 2.29
CA ARG A 93 9.62 -9.48 3.39
C ARG A 93 8.84 -8.27 2.92
N LEU A 94 8.07 -7.68 3.82
CA LEU A 94 7.31 -6.48 3.49
C LEU A 94 8.24 -5.37 2.99
N SER A 95 9.38 -5.13 3.63
CA SER A 95 10.38 -4.16 3.18
C SER A 95 10.79 -4.36 1.71
N ASP A 96 11.08 -5.60 1.32
CA ASP A 96 11.56 -5.94 -0.01
C ASP A 96 10.46 -5.72 -1.07
N LEU A 97 9.20 -6.03 -0.71
CA LEU A 97 8.04 -5.70 -1.54
C LEU A 97 7.90 -4.19 -1.72
N LEU A 98 8.00 -3.39 -0.64
CA LEU A 98 7.88 -1.93 -0.74
C LEU A 98 8.98 -1.31 -1.59
N GLU A 99 10.21 -1.81 -1.47
CA GLU A 99 11.34 -1.36 -2.31
C GLU A 99 11.10 -1.65 -3.79
N GLU A 100 10.60 -2.84 -4.12
CA GLU A 100 10.30 -3.17 -5.51
C GLU A 100 9.16 -2.30 -6.08
N LEU A 101 8.11 -2.08 -5.28
CA LEU A 101 7.00 -1.20 -5.66
C LEU A 101 7.44 0.25 -5.90
N LYS A 102 8.42 0.76 -5.13
CA LYS A 102 9.00 2.09 -5.38
C LYS A 102 9.70 2.15 -6.73
N LYS A 103 10.51 1.14 -7.06
CA LYS A 103 11.23 1.08 -8.34
C LYS A 103 10.25 1.02 -9.51
N GLU A 104 9.21 0.20 -9.38
CA GLU A 104 8.15 0.11 -10.39
C GLU A 104 7.43 1.46 -10.56
N ASP A 105 7.01 2.10 -9.46
CA ASP A 105 6.34 3.40 -9.51
C ASP A 105 7.23 4.50 -10.12
N GLU A 106 8.51 4.57 -9.75
CA GLU A 106 9.48 5.50 -10.34
C GLU A 106 9.64 5.27 -11.85
N TYR A 107 9.79 4.01 -12.26
CA TYR A 107 9.86 3.63 -13.67
C TYR A 107 8.59 4.08 -14.41
N PHE A 108 7.40 3.79 -13.91
CA PHE A 108 6.15 4.19 -14.55
C PHE A 108 5.93 5.71 -14.58
N ARG A 109 6.37 6.45 -13.55
CA ARG A 109 6.34 7.92 -13.54
C ARG A 109 7.27 8.50 -14.61
N SER A 110 8.46 7.94 -14.78
CA SER A 110 9.42 8.39 -15.81
C SER A 110 8.88 8.23 -17.24
N LEU A 111 8.09 7.18 -17.50
CA LEU A 111 7.46 6.96 -18.80
C LEU A 111 6.31 7.95 -19.11
N ARG A 112 5.65 8.48 -18.08
CA ARG A 112 4.54 9.45 -18.22
C ARG A 112 5.03 10.88 -18.41
N SER A 113 6.31 11.15 -18.12
CA SER A 113 6.97 12.44 -18.34
C SER A 113 8.02 12.27 -19.44
N PRO A 114 7.64 12.14 -20.73
CA PRO A 114 8.63 12.14 -21.80
C PRO A 114 9.46 13.43 -21.70
N PRO A 115 10.78 13.38 -21.98
CA PRO A 115 11.60 14.58 -22.00
C PRO A 115 10.94 15.57 -22.96
N ASN A 116 10.66 16.77 -22.47
CA ASN A 116 10.29 17.90 -23.32
C ASN A 116 11.38 18.02 -24.38
N THR A 117 11.13 17.54 -25.59
CA THR A 117 11.92 17.90 -26.76
C THR A 117 11.58 19.36 -27.04
N SER A 118 12.33 20.25 -26.40
CA SER A 118 12.44 21.66 -26.78
C SER A 118 13.38 21.81 -27.96
#